data_AF-A0A1K1R7N9-F1
#
_entry.id   AF-A0A1K1R7N9-F1
#
_cell.length_a   1.000
_cell.length_b   1.000
_cell.length_c   1.000
_cell.angle_alpha   90.00
_cell.angle_beta   90.00
_cell.angle_gamma   90.00
#
_symmetry.space_group_name_H-M   'P 1'
#
loop_
_entity.id
_entity.type
_entity.pdbx_description
1 polymer ?
#
loop_
_entity_poly.entity_id
_entity_poly.type
_entity_poly.pdbx_seq_one_letter_code
_entity_poly.pdbx_strand_id
1 'polypeptide(L)'
;MLPGGGLGSRQAEFRFDSSDFRFTVGKNNALYIFSLVLPKQGTQLVIKSLATDAGYFKQRIKRVSLLGYSKSVKWKQDADGLKIFYPQNKIPFSTSVVFKIE
;
A
#
# COMPACT_ATOMS: atom_id res chain seq x y z
N MET A 1 14.75 7.70 2.09
CA MET A 1 14.29 8.51 3.25
C MET A 1 13.78 9.84 2.73
N LEU A 2 12.69 10.36 3.29
CA LEU A 2 12.15 11.67 2.88
C LEU A 2 13.12 12.81 3.22
N PRO A 3 13.24 13.83 2.37
CA PRO A 3 14.06 15.00 2.66
C PRO A 3 13.47 15.80 3.82
N GLY A 4 14.29 16.05 4.85
CA GLY A 4 13.94 16.94 5.97
C GLY A 4 14.23 18.42 5.67
N GLY A 5 13.80 19.30 6.58
CA GLY A 5 14.00 20.75 6.47
C GLY A 5 12.82 21.49 5.81
N GLY A 6 13.02 22.78 5.51
CA GLY A 6 11.98 23.64 4.93
C GLY A 6 11.59 23.25 3.49
N LEU A 7 10.33 23.44 3.13
CA LEU A 7 9.78 23.09 1.82
C LEU A 7 10.50 23.81 0.68
N GLY A 8 11.08 23.05 -0.26
CA GLY A 8 11.79 23.56 -1.43
C GLY A 8 11.97 22.50 -2.52
N SER A 9 12.91 22.73 -3.45
CA SER A 9 13.14 21.85 -4.61
C SER A 9 13.44 20.40 -4.21
N ARG A 10 14.22 20.20 -3.13
CA ARG A 10 14.54 18.86 -2.61
C ARG A 10 13.30 18.03 -2.25
N GLN A 11 12.27 18.67 -1.69
CA GLN A 11 11.00 18.03 -1.38
C GLN A 11 10.14 17.84 -2.64
N ALA A 12 10.07 18.85 -3.50
CA ALA A 12 9.24 18.84 -4.71
C ALA A 12 9.71 17.79 -5.74
N GLU A 13 11.02 17.58 -5.84
CA GLU A 13 11.63 16.67 -6.82
C GLU A 13 11.82 15.25 -6.28
N PHE A 14 11.49 15.01 -5.01
CA PHE A 14 11.61 13.68 -4.41
C PHE A 14 10.78 12.66 -5.19
N ARG A 15 11.43 11.59 -5.62
CA ARG A 15 10.79 10.50 -6.36
C ARG A 15 10.44 9.38 -5.39
N PHE A 16 9.14 9.16 -5.23
CA PHE A 16 8.63 7.98 -4.54
C PHE A 16 8.80 6.73 -5.41
N ASP A 17 8.80 5.57 -4.76
CA ASP A 17 8.84 4.27 -5.40
C ASP A 17 7.72 3.34 -4.91
N SER A 18 7.73 2.09 -5.39
CA SER A 18 6.70 1.08 -5.07
C SER A 18 6.74 0.56 -3.62
N SER A 19 7.69 1.04 -2.80
CA SER A 19 7.77 0.78 -1.36
C SER A 19 7.25 1.93 -0.51
N ASP A 20 6.91 3.07 -1.12
CA ASP A 20 6.37 4.23 -0.43
C ASP A 20 4.84 4.17 -0.30
N PHE A 21 4.38 4.03 0.95
CA PHE A 21 2.97 3.93 1.29
C PHE A 21 2.54 5.00 2.30
N ARG A 22 1.27 5.42 2.22
CA ARG A 22 0.59 6.19 3.28
C ARG A 22 -0.56 5.39 3.84
N PHE A 23 -0.86 5.62 5.12
CA PHE A 23 -1.87 4.87 5.86
C PHE A 23 -2.91 5.83 6.44
N THR A 24 -4.18 5.44 6.36
CA THR A 24 -5.26 6.07 7.13
C THR A 24 -6.17 5.00 7.70
N VAL A 25 -6.85 5.29 8.81
CA VAL A 25 -7.89 4.42 9.37
C VAL A 25 -9.23 5.12 9.18
N GLY A 26 -10.17 4.43 8.53
CA GLY A 26 -11.52 4.95 8.31
C GLY A 26 -12.37 4.88 9.57
N LYS A 27 -13.50 5.61 9.60
CA LYS A 27 -14.49 5.53 10.69
C LYS A 27 -15.11 4.13 10.85
N ASN A 28 -15.01 3.29 9.82
CA ASN A 28 -15.37 1.88 9.82
C ASN A 28 -14.27 0.96 10.39
N ASN A 29 -13.20 1.54 10.95
CA ASN A 29 -12.01 0.85 11.46
C ASN A 29 -11.19 0.08 10.42
N ALA A 30 -11.49 0.21 9.13
CA ALA A 30 -10.66 -0.38 8.08
C ALA A 30 -9.37 0.43 7.90
N LEU A 31 -8.25 -0.26 7.66
CA LEU A 31 -6.98 0.35 7.31
C LEU A 31 -6.91 0.54 5.80
N TYR A 32 -6.55 1.75 5.36
CA TYR A 32 -6.37 2.09 3.95
C TYR A 32 -4.89 2.35 3.68
N ILE A 33 -4.37 1.71 2.63
CA ILE A 33 -2.97 1.79 2.20
C ILE A 33 -2.93 2.42 0.83
N PHE A 34 -2.33 3.60 0.74
CA PHE A 34 -2.18 4.37 -0.49
C PHE A 34 -0.77 4.15 -1.04
N SER A 35 -0.66 3.67 -2.27
CA SER A 35 0.60 3.65 -3.00
C SER A 35 0.91 5.04 -3.54
N LEU A 36 2.10 5.57 -3.25
CA LEU A 36 2.53 6.89 -3.75
C LEU A 36 3.03 6.87 -5.19
N VAL A 37 3.10 5.68 -5.78
CA VAL A 37 3.31 5.47 -7.22
C VAL A 37 2.23 4.55 -7.78
N LEU A 38 2.07 4.54 -9.10
CA LEU A 38 1.25 3.55 -9.79
C LEU A 38 2.07 2.26 -9.99
N PRO A 39 1.71 1.12 -9.34
CA PRO A 39 2.45 -0.12 -9.52
C PRO A 39 2.30 -0.65 -10.95
N LYS A 40 3.36 -1.28 -11.47
CA LYS A 40 3.29 -2.03 -12.73
C LYS A 40 2.43 -3.28 -12.53
N GLN A 41 1.76 -3.73 -13.58
CA GLN A 41 0.98 -4.97 -13.58
C GLN A 41 1.78 -6.15 -13.03
N GLY A 42 1.16 -6.97 -12.17
CA GLY A 42 1.81 -8.14 -11.59
C GLY A 42 2.88 -7.85 -10.53
N THR A 43 3.18 -6.58 -10.21
CA THR A 43 4.17 -6.24 -9.17
C THR A 43 3.70 -6.77 -7.82
N GLN A 44 4.64 -7.39 -7.08
CA GLN A 44 4.43 -7.70 -5.67
C GLN A 44 4.79 -6.49 -4.81
N LEU A 45 3.82 -5.98 -4.06
CA LEU A 45 4.01 -4.92 -3.08
C LEU A 45 4.23 -5.54 -1.70
N VAL A 46 5.18 -5.02 -0.93
CA VAL A 46 5.50 -5.52 0.41
C VAL A 46 5.33 -4.41 1.44
N ILE A 47 4.30 -4.53 2.27
CA ILE A 47 3.98 -3.58 3.33
C ILE A 47 4.59 -4.11 4.63
N LYS A 48 5.84 -3.70 4.89
CA LYS A 48 6.66 -4.19 6.01
C LYS A 48 6.05 -3.89 7.39
N SER A 49 5.37 -2.75 7.53
CA SER A 49 4.70 -2.36 8.79
C SER A 49 3.57 -3.30 9.20
N LEU A 50 3.13 -4.18 8.29
CA LEU A 50 2.11 -5.21 8.52
C LEU A 50 2.72 -6.62 8.59
N ALA A 51 4.01 -6.77 8.88
CA ALA A 51 4.58 -8.08 9.18
C ALA A 51 3.94 -8.69 10.43
N THR A 52 3.96 -10.02 10.54
CA THR A 52 3.31 -10.74 11.66
C THR A 52 3.88 -10.38 13.03
N ASP A 53 5.12 -9.91 13.09
CA ASP A 53 5.88 -9.56 14.29
C ASP A 53 6.16 -8.04 14.42
N ALA A 54 5.71 -7.21 13.47
CA ALA A 54 5.99 -5.77 13.47
C ALA A 54 5.34 -4.99 14.64
N GLY A 55 4.31 -5.56 15.29
CA GLY A 55 3.64 -4.96 16.46
C GLY A 55 2.80 -3.71 16.18
N TYR A 56 2.84 -3.14 14.97
CA TYR A 56 2.11 -1.91 14.60
C TYR A 56 0.64 -2.15 14.24
N PHE A 57 0.28 -3.36 13.78
CA PHE A 57 -1.09 -3.72 13.42
C PHE A 57 -1.50 -4.99 14.16
N LYS A 58 -2.26 -4.81 15.25
CA LYS A 58 -2.61 -5.90 16.18
C LYS A 58 -3.80 -6.75 15.72
N GLN A 59 -4.50 -6.32 14.68
CA GLN A 59 -5.66 -7.02 14.16
C GLN A 59 -5.23 -8.08 13.15
N ARG A 60 -5.89 -9.24 13.17
CA ARG A 60 -5.69 -10.26 12.13
C ARG A 60 -6.30 -9.77 10.82
N ILE A 61 -5.52 -9.77 9.74
CA ILE A 61 -6.00 -9.46 8.40
C ILE A 61 -6.90 -10.59 7.92
N LYS A 62 -8.16 -10.26 7.64
CA LYS A 62 -9.20 -11.16 7.10
C LYS A 62 -9.40 -10.94 5.61
N ARG A 63 -9.24 -9.70 5.13
CA ARG A 63 -9.49 -9.32 3.74
C ARG A 63 -8.55 -8.22 3.29
N VAL A 64 -8.11 -8.33 2.05
CA VAL A 64 -7.43 -7.27 1.30
C VAL A 64 -8.21 -7.06 0.01
N SER A 65 -8.59 -5.81 -0.24
CA SER A 65 -9.34 -5.41 -1.44
C SER A 65 -8.67 -4.21 -2.10
N LEU A 66 -8.63 -4.19 -3.43
CA LEU A 66 -8.23 -3.00 -4.19
C LEU A 66 -9.48 -2.17 -4.50
N LEU A 67 -9.51 -0.92 -4.07
CA LEU A 67 -10.68 -0.06 -4.29
C LEU A 67 -10.91 0.18 -5.78
N GLY A 68 -12.17 0.09 -6.22
CA GLY A 68 -12.53 0.20 -7.64
C GLY A 68 -12.21 -1.04 -8.48
N TYR A 69 -11.75 -2.13 -7.86
CA TYR A 69 -11.51 -3.41 -8.52
C TYR A 69 -12.48 -4.47 -8.00
N SER A 70 -13.28 -5.05 -8.90
CA SER A 70 -14.36 -5.98 -8.54
C SER A 70 -13.87 -7.40 -8.23
N LYS A 71 -12.65 -7.76 -8.65
CA LYS A 71 -12.07 -9.08 -8.39
C LYS A 71 -11.22 -9.05 -7.11
N SER A 72 -10.96 -10.22 -6.55
CA SER A 72 -10.05 -10.35 -5.42
C SER A 72 -8.60 -10.12 -5.85
N VAL A 73 -7.79 -9.56 -4.95
CA VAL A 73 -6.33 -9.52 -5.07
C VAL A 73 -5.73 -10.72 -4.36
N LYS A 74 -4.63 -11.25 -4.88
CA LYS A 74 -3.86 -12.27 -4.15
C LYS A 74 -3.00 -11.56 -3.10
N TRP A 75 -2.95 -12.11 -1.90
CA TRP A 75 -2.12 -11.57 -0.83
C TRP A 75 -1.70 -12.66 0.16
N LYS A 76 -0.63 -12.40 0.91
CA LYS A 76 -0.13 -13.24 2.01
C LYS A 76 0.52 -12.33 3.06
N GLN A 77 0.34 -12.65 4.34
CA GLN A 77 1.08 -12.02 5.43
C GLN A 77 2.12 -13.01 5.97
N ASP A 78 3.36 -12.56 6.14
CA ASP A 78 4.43 -13.30 6.81
C ASP A 78 5.36 -12.34 7.59
N ALA A 79 6.50 -12.84 8.06
CA ALA A 79 7.47 -12.08 8.84
C ALA A 79 8.14 -10.93 8.05
N ASP A 80 8.06 -10.93 6.71
CA ASP A 80 8.60 -9.82 5.92
C ASP A 80 7.59 -8.67 5.75
N GLY A 81 6.29 -8.95 5.92
CA GLY A 81 5.22 -7.99 5.68
C GLY A 81 3.92 -8.60 5.16
N LEU A 82 2.97 -7.71 4.85
CA LEU A 82 1.83 -8.04 4.00
C LEU A 82 2.27 -7.92 2.53
N LYS A 83 2.31 -9.05 1.83
CA LYS A 83 2.61 -9.17 0.40
C LYS A 83 1.29 -9.11 -0.39
N ILE A 84 1.12 -8.11 -1.24
CA ILE A 84 -0.05 -7.95 -2.12
C ILE A 84 0.42 -8.04 -3.56
N PHE A 85 -0.20 -8.92 -4.35
CA PHE A 85 0.08 -9.04 -5.78
C PHE A 85 -0.85 -8.12 -6.56
N TYR A 86 -0.29 -7.07 -7.14
CA TYR A 86 -1.05 -6.13 -7.96
C TYR A 86 -1.59 -6.85 -9.21
N PRO A 87 -2.84 -6.59 -9.64
CA PRO A 87 -3.44 -7.34 -10.73
C PRO A 87 -2.62 -7.31 -12.02
N GLN A 88 -2.67 -8.42 -12.76
CA GLN A 88 -2.00 -8.54 -14.06
C GLN A 88 -2.78 -7.85 -15.18
N ASN A 89 -4.11 -7.74 -15.04
CA ASN A 89 -4.92 -7.05 -16.01
C ASN A 89 -4.77 -5.53 -15.89
N LYS A 90 -4.90 -4.81 -17.01
CA LYS A 90 -4.96 -3.34 -17.00
C LYS A 90 -6.15 -2.88 -16.16
N ILE A 91 -5.90 -1.92 -15.28
CA ILE A 91 -6.91 -1.26 -14.45
C ILE A 91 -6.86 0.23 -14.76
N PRO A 92 -8.00 0.93 -14.89
CA PRO A 92 -8.03 2.33 -15.32
C PRO A 92 -7.67 3.31 -14.18
N PHE A 93 -6.59 3.06 -13.46
CA PHE A 93 -6.05 3.99 -12.44
C PHE A 93 -4.91 4.80 -13.03
N SER A 94 -4.96 6.12 -12.83
CA SER A 94 -3.99 7.07 -13.41
C SER A 94 -3.05 7.71 -12.38
N THR A 95 -3.43 7.76 -11.10
CA THR A 95 -2.73 8.58 -10.09
C THR A 95 -2.22 7.78 -8.89
N SER A 96 -3.06 6.93 -8.30
CA SER A 96 -2.73 6.12 -7.13
C SER A 96 -3.63 4.90 -7.07
N VAL A 97 -3.19 3.88 -6.33
CA VAL A 97 -3.99 2.70 -6.00
C VAL A 97 -4.11 2.58 -4.49
N VAL A 98 -5.29 2.16 -4.05
CA VAL A 98 -5.62 2.11 -2.63
C VAL A 98 -6.11 0.72 -2.26
N PHE A 99 -5.45 0.12 -1.28
CA PHE A 99 -5.87 -1.15 -0.69
C PHE A 99 -6.64 -0.88 0.59
N LYS A 100 -7.75 -1.59 0.78
CA LYS A 100 -8.51 -1.64 2.02
C LYS A 100 -8.21 -2.96 2.73
N ILE A 101 -7.82 -2.87 3.99
CA ILE A 101 -7.51 -4.00 4.87
C ILE A 101 -8.57 -4.09 5.96
N GLU A 102 -9.12 -5.28 6.15
CA GLU A 102 -10.13 -5.63 7.18
C GLU A 102 -9.79 -6.96 7.85
#